data_AF-A0A920TJG4-F1
#
_entry.id   AF-A0A920TJG4-F1
#
_cell.length_a   1.000
_cell.length_b   1.000
_cell.length_c   1.000
_cell.angle_alpha   90.00
_cell.angle_beta   90.00
_cell.angle_gamma   90.00
#
_symmetry.space_group_name_H-M   'P 1'
#
loop_
_entity.id
_entity.type
_entity.pdbx_description
1 polymer ?
#
loop_
_entity_poly.entity_id
_entity_poly.type
_entity_poly.pdbx_seq_one_letter_code
_entity_poly.pdbx_strand_id
1 'polypeptide(L)'
;MNEFPDHDGDKSTGKDTLIVVFGPEKARLGYVFLVVGAFVSIIVMALNGTFPKLSLIALPAAYFGIRAIQTLYKYYNDRLLIPANSGTINMHLVAGLLFCIGIWLG
;
A
#
# COMPACT_ATOMS: atom_id res chain seq x y z
N MET A 1 -3.10 -6.38 0.81
CA MET A 1 -3.42 -6.63 -0.61
C MET A 1 -3.31 -8.12 -0.94
N ASN A 2 -2.16 -8.75 -0.69
CA ASN A 2 -1.95 -10.16 -1.00
C ASN A 2 -2.97 -11.11 -0.32
N GLU A 3 -3.36 -10.80 0.91
CA GLU A 3 -4.28 -11.65 1.69
C GLU A 3 -5.73 -11.61 1.18
N PHE A 4 -6.12 -10.64 0.34
CA PHE A 4 -7.52 -10.51 -0.11
C PHE A 4 -7.96 -11.69 -0.99
N PRO A 5 -7.24 -12.05 -2.07
CA PRO A 5 -7.57 -13.25 -2.85
C PRO A 5 -7.41 -14.54 -2.05
N ASP A 6 -6.57 -14.53 -1.01
CA ASP A 6 -6.24 -15.71 -0.20
C ASP A 6 -7.20 -15.93 0.99
N HIS A 7 -8.20 -15.07 1.20
CA HIS A 7 -9.10 -15.10 2.36
C HIS A 7 -9.66 -16.50 2.68
N ASP A 8 -10.25 -17.20 1.69
CA ASP A 8 -10.86 -18.51 1.93
C ASP A 8 -9.81 -19.62 2.21
N GLY A 9 -8.64 -19.50 1.58
CA GLY A 9 -7.50 -20.40 1.82
C GLY A 9 -6.91 -20.18 3.21
N ASP A 10 -6.72 -18.94 3.61
CA ASP A 10 -6.20 -18.58 4.92
C ASP A 10 -7.18 -18.99 6.04
N LYS A 11 -8.48 -18.77 5.83
CA LYS A 11 -9.53 -19.20 6.77
C LYS A 11 -9.59 -20.72 6.93
N SER A 12 -9.53 -21.47 5.83
CA SER A 12 -9.58 -22.95 5.87
C SER A 12 -8.34 -23.59 6.48
N THR A 13 -7.21 -22.87 6.48
CA THR A 13 -5.96 -23.31 7.13
C THR A 13 -5.79 -22.80 8.56
N GLY A 14 -6.77 -22.07 9.10
CA GLY A 14 -6.77 -21.58 10.48
C GLY A 14 -5.85 -20.38 10.72
N LYS A 15 -5.55 -19.59 9.68
CA LYS A 15 -4.78 -18.33 9.83
C LYS A 15 -5.68 -17.19 10.27
N ASP A 16 -5.21 -16.44 11.26
CA ASP A 16 -5.86 -15.23 11.75
C ASP A 16 -5.33 -13.97 11.04
N THR A 17 -5.40 -13.94 9.70
CA THR A 17 -5.02 -12.72 8.96
C THR A 17 -6.04 -11.62 9.21
N LEU A 18 -5.62 -10.36 9.00
CA LEU A 18 -6.46 -9.19 9.24
C LEU A 18 -7.77 -9.25 8.42
N ILE A 19 -7.69 -9.85 7.24
CA ILE A 19 -8.83 -10.06 6.34
C ILE A 19 -9.76 -11.16 6.84
N VAL A 20 -9.22 -12.25 7.39
CA VAL A 20 -10.03 -13.34 7.99
C VAL A 20 -10.77 -12.86 9.23
N VAL A 21 -10.12 -12.07 10.08
CA VAL A 21 -10.71 -11.58 11.36
C VAL A 21 -11.74 -10.47 11.11
N PHE A 22 -11.42 -9.47 10.30
CA PHE A 22 -12.28 -8.29 10.10
C PHE A 22 -13.20 -8.38 8.88
N GLY A 23 -12.97 -9.35 8.01
CA GLY A 23 -13.61 -9.45 6.70
C GLY A 23 -12.97 -8.52 5.66
N PRO A 24 -13.09 -8.85 4.36
CA PRO A 24 -12.50 -8.06 3.27
C PRO A 24 -13.08 -6.64 3.19
N GLU A 25 -14.33 -6.44 3.63
CA GLU A 25 -14.98 -5.13 3.62
C GLU A 25 -14.34 -4.11 4.59
N LYS A 26 -13.92 -4.55 5.78
CA LYS A 26 -13.24 -3.67 6.75
C LYS A 26 -11.75 -3.62 6.47
N ALA A 27 -11.15 -4.72 6.05
CA ALA A 27 -9.72 -4.77 5.78
C ALA A 27 -9.28 -3.87 4.62
N ARG A 28 -10.16 -3.57 3.64
CA ARG A 28 -9.85 -2.60 2.56
C ARG A 28 -9.57 -1.20 3.11
N LEU A 29 -10.24 -0.78 4.19
CA LEU A 29 -9.95 0.49 4.85
C LEU A 29 -8.55 0.47 5.47
N GLY A 30 -8.18 -0.65 6.11
CA GLY A 30 -6.83 -0.84 6.64
C GLY A 30 -5.75 -0.65 5.56
N TYR A 31 -5.95 -1.22 4.37
CA TYR A 31 -5.03 -1.01 3.24
C TYR A 31 -4.95 0.47 2.82
N VAL A 32 -6.07 1.18 2.73
CA VAL A 32 -6.08 2.63 2.42
C VAL A 32 -5.30 3.41 3.47
N PHE A 33 -5.53 3.15 4.76
CA PHE A 33 -4.82 3.83 5.85
C PHE A 33 -3.31 3.60 5.78
N LEU A 34 -2.87 2.39 5.45
CA LEU A 34 -1.43 2.10 5.30
C LEU A 34 -0.81 2.87 4.13
N VAL A 35 -1.46 2.90 2.97
CA VAL A 35 -0.97 3.62 1.79
C VAL A 35 -0.92 5.12 2.07
N VAL A 36 -2.03 5.70 2.55
CA VAL A 36 -2.11 7.14 2.87
C VAL A 36 -1.11 7.50 3.97
N GLY A 37 -1.05 6.70 5.04
CA GLY A 37 -0.14 6.89 6.16
C GLY A 37 1.32 6.92 5.73
N ALA A 38 1.73 6.02 4.83
CA ALA A 38 3.09 6.00 4.31
C ALA A 38 3.45 7.32 3.61
N PHE A 39 2.65 7.78 2.65
CA PHE A 39 2.95 9.01 1.92
C PHE A 39 2.81 10.28 2.78
N VAL A 40 1.81 10.34 3.67
CA VAL A 40 1.67 11.44 4.63
C VAL A 40 2.90 11.50 5.56
N SER A 41 3.41 10.37 6.01
CA SER A 41 4.60 10.33 6.87
C SER A 41 5.83 10.90 6.17
N ILE A 42 6.04 10.59 4.88
CA ILE A 42 7.14 11.15 4.07
C ILE A 42 6.99 12.67 3.97
N ILE A 43 5.78 13.18 3.70
CA ILE A 43 5.51 14.62 3.62
C ILE A 43 5.83 15.30 4.95
N VAL A 44 5.26 14.81 6.06
CA VAL A 44 5.45 15.42 7.38
C VAL A 44 6.93 15.43 7.77
N MET A 45 7.64 14.33 7.54
CA MET A 45 9.06 14.22 7.87
C MET A 45 9.97 15.06 6.97
N ALA A 46 9.60 15.28 5.71
CA ALA A 46 10.34 16.20 4.84
C ALA A 46 10.09 17.67 5.21
N LEU A 47 8.85 18.02 5.59
CA LEU A 47 8.48 19.40 5.95
C LEU A 47 9.02 19.82 7.32
N ASN A 48 9.13 18.89 8.27
CA ASN A 48 9.71 19.17 9.59
C ASN A 48 11.25 19.06 9.62
N GLY A 49 11.88 18.73 8.49
CA GLY A 49 13.33 18.64 8.33
C GLY A 49 13.97 17.32 8.81
N THR A 50 13.18 16.32 9.20
CA THR A 50 13.70 14.98 9.55
C THR A 50 14.30 14.28 8.34
N PHE A 51 13.68 14.43 7.18
CA PHE A 51 14.21 13.97 5.90
C PHE A 51 14.57 15.16 5.00
N PRO A 52 15.58 15.02 4.12
CA PRO A 52 15.81 15.97 3.06
C PRO A 52 14.54 16.21 2.25
N LYS A 53 14.32 17.46 1.81
CA LYS A 53 13.17 17.81 0.96
C LYS A 53 13.16 17.01 -0.35
N LEU A 54 14.33 16.55 -0.81
CA LEU A 54 14.46 15.70 -1.98
C LEU A 54 13.77 14.34 -1.79
N SER A 55 13.55 13.84 -0.56
CA SER A 55 12.77 12.63 -0.31
C SER A 55 11.33 12.67 -0.84
N LEU A 56 10.79 13.88 -1.08
CA LEU A 56 9.47 14.09 -1.71
C LEU A 56 9.40 13.59 -3.16
N ILE A 57 10.53 13.30 -3.81
CA ILE A 57 10.53 12.64 -5.13
C ILE A 57 9.91 11.24 -5.09
N ALA A 58 9.68 10.66 -3.91
CA ALA A 58 8.95 9.40 -3.76
C ALA A 58 7.43 9.53 -3.97
N LEU A 59 6.86 10.74 -3.85
CA LEU A 59 5.41 10.97 -3.93
C LEU A 59 4.74 10.54 -5.25
N PRO A 60 5.36 10.67 -6.43
CA PRO A 60 4.79 10.16 -7.68
C PRO A 60 4.45 8.66 -7.64
N ALA A 61 5.12 7.86 -6.79
CA ALA A 61 4.80 6.44 -6.61
C ALA A 61 3.39 6.21 -6.04
N ALA A 62 2.79 7.22 -5.40
CA ALA A 62 1.41 7.17 -4.89
C ALA A 62 0.38 6.88 -5.99
N TYR A 63 0.70 7.20 -7.26
CA TYR A 63 -0.11 6.85 -8.41
C TYR A 63 -0.45 5.34 -8.44
N PHE A 64 0.55 4.48 -8.21
CA PHE A 64 0.35 3.03 -8.19
C PHE A 64 -0.52 2.59 -7.00
N GLY A 65 -0.34 3.21 -5.84
CA GLY A 65 -1.17 2.99 -4.66
C GLY A 65 -2.64 3.34 -4.89
N ILE A 66 -2.90 4.50 -5.50
CA ILE A 66 -4.26 4.94 -5.86
C ILE A 66 -4.92 3.96 -6.83
N ARG A 67 -4.20 3.51 -7.87
CA ARG A 67 -4.70 2.51 -8.83
C ARG A 67 -5.00 1.17 -8.15
N ALA A 68 -4.15 0.75 -7.22
CA ALA A 68 -4.37 -0.45 -6.42
C ALA A 68 -5.60 -0.32 -5.52
N ILE A 69 -5.81 0.83 -4.86
CA ILE A 69 -7.01 1.12 -4.05
C ILE A 69 -8.27 1.10 -4.91
N GLN A 70 -8.27 1.77 -6.06
CA GLN A 70 -9.41 1.76 -6.99
C GLN A 70 -9.80 0.34 -7.41
N THR A 71 -8.79 -0.47 -7.73
CA THR A 71 -8.99 -1.87 -8.11
C THR A 71 -9.52 -2.69 -6.95
N LEU A 72 -8.99 -2.48 -5.73
CA LEU A 72 -9.46 -3.12 -4.52
C LEU A 72 -10.93 -2.81 -4.27
N TYR A 73 -11.35 -1.55 -4.30
CA TYR A 73 -12.76 -1.19 -4.05
C TYR A 73 -13.72 -1.77 -5.10
N LYS A 74 -13.25 -1.97 -6.34
CA LYS A 74 -14.03 -2.57 -7.41
C LYS A 74 -14.14 -4.09 -7.31
N TYR A 75 -13.08 -4.76 -6.84
CA TYR A 75 -12.95 -6.23 -6.92
C TYR A 75 -12.65 -6.90 -5.57
N TYR A 76 -12.86 -6.25 -4.43
CA TYR A 76 -12.48 -6.80 -3.11
C TYR A 76 -13.14 -8.15 -2.75
N ASN A 77 -14.29 -8.47 -3.36
CA ASN A 77 -15.00 -9.74 -3.21
C ASN A 77 -14.78 -10.70 -4.38
N ASP A 78 -13.88 -10.37 -5.30
CA ASP A 78 -13.54 -11.17 -6.47
C ASP A 78 -12.08 -11.63 -6.36
N ARG A 79 -11.77 -12.81 -6.88
CA ARG A 79 -10.39 -13.31 -6.98
C ARG A 79 -9.53 -12.48 -7.93
N LEU A 80 -10.14 -11.60 -8.73
CA LEU A 80 -9.49 -10.70 -9.70
C LEU A 80 -8.71 -9.52 -9.06
N LEU A 81 -7.95 -9.76 -7.99
CA LEU A 81 -7.11 -8.76 -7.31
C LEU A 81 -5.64 -8.79 -7.73
N ILE A 82 -5.27 -9.65 -8.68
CA ILE A 82 -3.92 -9.73 -9.25
C ILE A 82 -3.40 -8.34 -9.71
N PRO A 83 -4.19 -7.50 -10.43
CA PRO A 83 -3.73 -6.17 -10.83
C PRO A 83 -3.50 -5.23 -9.64
N ALA A 84 -4.30 -5.36 -8.57
CA ALA A 84 -4.13 -4.56 -7.36
C ALA A 84 -2.87 -4.95 -6.59
N ASN A 85 -2.53 -6.25 -6.57
CA ASN A 85 -1.29 -6.75 -5.97
C ASN A 85 -0.06 -6.25 -6.73
N SER A 86 -0.08 -6.34 -8.06
CA SER A 86 0.98 -5.77 -8.91
C SER A 86 1.15 -4.26 -8.70
N GLY A 87 0.04 -3.51 -8.62
CA GLY A 87 0.07 -2.07 -8.29
C GLY A 87 0.72 -1.79 -6.94
N THR A 88 0.44 -2.61 -5.92
CA THR A 88 1.03 -2.48 -4.58
C THR A 88 2.54 -2.76 -4.59
N ILE A 89 2.98 -3.79 -5.30
CA ILE A 89 4.40 -4.14 -5.45
C ILE A 89 5.16 -3.01 -6.15
N ASN A 90 4.63 -2.52 -7.28
CA ASN A 90 5.22 -1.41 -8.02
C ASN A 90 5.28 -0.14 -7.18
N MET A 91 4.21 0.17 -6.45
CA MET A 91 4.18 1.29 -5.51
C MET A 91 5.33 1.19 -4.50
N HIS A 92 5.48 0.02 -3.85
CA HIS A 92 6.49 -0.18 -2.81
C HIS A 92 7.91 -0.06 -3.38
N LEU A 93 8.17 -0.69 -4.53
CA LEU A 93 9.48 -0.64 -5.19
C LEU A 93 9.86 0.78 -5.61
N VAL A 94 8.98 1.46 -6.36
CA VAL A 94 9.24 2.79 -6.88
C VAL A 94 9.35 3.81 -5.75
N ALA A 95 8.46 3.75 -4.76
CA ALA A 95 8.53 4.63 -3.59
C ALA A 95 9.82 4.41 -2.82
N GLY A 96 10.20 3.16 -2.55
CA GLY A 96 11.42 2.82 -1.81
C GLY A 96 12.69 3.29 -2.50
N LEU A 97 12.82 3.03 -3.81
CA LEU A 97 13.98 3.47 -4.59
C LEU A 97 14.10 5.01 -4.62
N LEU A 98 13.01 5.71 -4.95
CA LEU A 98 13.00 7.16 -5.00
C LEU A 98 13.23 7.79 -3.63
N PHE A 99 12.69 7.18 -2.58
CA PHE A 99 12.92 7.63 -1.21
C PHE A 99 14.39 7.47 -0.82
N CYS A 100 15.00 6.30 -1.03
CA CYS A 100 16.42 6.08 -0.76
C CYS A 100 17.33 7.05 -1.54
N ILE A 101 17.03 7.28 -2.82
CA ILE A 101 17.75 8.28 -3.64
C ILE A 101 17.61 9.68 -3.03
N GLY A 102 16.39 10.06 -2.64
CA GLY A 102 16.12 11.36 -2.06
C GLY A 102 16.75 11.58 -0.68
N ILE A 103 16.91 10.52 0.13
CA ILE A 103 17.65 10.55 1.39
C ILE A 103 19.16 10.63 1.13
N TRP A 104 19.68 9.89 0.16
CA TRP A 104 21.13 9.81 -0.10
C TRP A 104 21.71 11.07 -0.77
N LEU A 105 20.94 11.71 -1.65
CA LEU A 105 21.39 12.86 -2.45
C LEU A 105 20.94 14.22 -1.89
N GLY A 106 20.05 14.24 -0.90
CA GLY A 106 19.46 15.47 -0.34
C GLY A 106 20.07 15.84 0.99
#